data_AF-A0A954KGS0-F1
#
_entry.id   AF-A0A954KGS0-F1
#
_cell.length_a   1.000
_cell.length_b   1.000
_cell.length_c   1.000
_cell.angle_alpha   90.00
_cell.angle_beta   90.00
_cell.angle_gamma   90.00
#
_symmetry.space_group_name_H-M   'P 1'
#
loop_
_entity.id
_entity.type
_entity.pdbx_description
1 polymer ?
#
loop_
_entity_poly.entity_id
_entity_poly.type
_entity_poly.pdbx_seq_one_letter_code
_entity_poly.pdbx_strand_id
1 'polypeptide(L)' 'IQRPYLYHVPTGKQVWLGEFPSPKVYTGEWRCDTHPRSSNDGRLVCVDSPAGESGRQLHLIDVGEIFA' A
#
# COMPACT_ATOMS: atom_id res chain seq x y z
N ILE A 1 -11.85 -3.81 -1.58
CA ILE A 1 -10.74 -2.94 -1.99
C ILE A 1 -10.10 -2.40 -0.73
N GLN A 2 -8.77 -2.29 -0.69
CA GLN A 2 -7.99 -1.66 0.37
C GLN A 2 -7.35 -0.38 -0.17
N ARG A 3 -7.27 0.66 0.67
CA ARG A 3 -6.77 1.99 0.28
C ARG A 3 -5.79 2.50 1.35
N PRO A 4 -4.53 2.06 1.32
CA PRO A 4 -3.50 2.63 2.18
C PRO A 4 -3.24 4.09 1.80
N TYR A 5 -2.88 4.91 2.78
CA TYR A 5 -2.63 6.33 2.60
C TYR A 5 -1.47 6.80 3.48
N LEU A 6 -0.80 7.86 3.05
CA LEU A 6 0.06 8.66 3.89
C LEU A 6 -0.77 9.68 4.64
N TYR A 7 -0.44 9.89 5.91
CA TYR A 7 -1.07 10.89 6.74
C TYR A 7 -0.05 11.94 7.18
N HIS A 8 -0.26 13.18 6.74
CA HIS A 8 0.55 14.32 7.17
C HIS A 8 0.00 14.87 8.48
N VAL A 9 0.61 14.46 9.60
CA VAL A 9 0.16 14.79 10.96
C VAL A 9 -0.07 16.29 11.19
N PRO A 10 0.84 17.21 10.79
CA PRO A 10 0.67 18.64 11.08
C PRO A 10 -0.57 19.27 10.42
N THR A 11 -0.96 18.82 9.23
CA THR A 11 -2.10 19.42 8.49
C THR A 11 -3.32 18.51 8.44
N GLY A 12 -3.25 17.30 8.97
CA GLY A 12 -4.27 16.26 8.85
C GLY A 12 -4.53 15.80 7.41
N LYS A 13 -3.63 16.09 6.46
CA LYS A 13 -3.83 15.76 5.04
C LYS A 13 -3.60 14.27 4.80
N GLN A 14 -4.51 13.63 4.07
CA GLN A 14 -4.37 12.26 3.58
C GLN A 14 -3.95 12.26 2.11
N VAL A 15 -3.00 11.39 1.76
CA VAL A 15 -2.60 11.14 0.38
C VAL A 15 -2.73 9.64 0.11
N TRP A 16 -3.69 9.27 -0.74
CA TRP A 16 -3.94 7.86 -1.09
C TRP A 16 -2.79 7.30 -1.92
N LEU A 17 -2.30 6.12 -1.54
CA LEU A 17 -1.23 5.44 -2.27
C LEU A 17 -1.74 4.61 -3.45
N GLY A 18 -3.05 4.37 -3.49
CA GLY A 18 -3.72 3.64 -4.56
C GLY A 18 -4.91 2.82 -4.06
N GLU A 19 -5.52 2.10 -4.99
CA GLU A 19 -6.57 1.13 -4.71
C GLU A 19 -6.06 -0.28 -4.97
N PHE A 20 -6.07 -1.11 -3.93
CA PHE A 20 -5.59 -2.48 -4.00
C PHE A 20 -6.79 -3.44 -3.94
N PRO A 21 -7.07 -4.21 -5.00
CA PRO A 21 -8.12 -5.21 -4.97
C PRO A 21 -7.90 -6.22 -3.83
N SER A 22 -9.00 -6.68 -3.24
CA SER A 22 -9.01 -7.83 -2.34
C SER A 22 -9.95 -8.88 -2.95
N PRO A 23 -9.47 -9.66 -3.95
CA PRO A 23 -10.28 -10.64 -4.65
C PRO A 23 -10.75 -11.75 -3.70
N LYS A 24 -11.95 -12.29 -3.93
CA LYS A 24 -12.56 -13.32 -3.07
C LYS A 24 -11.74 -14.61 -2.91
N VAL A 25 -10.83 -14.90 -3.85
CA VAL A 25 -9.92 -16.05 -3.76
C VAL A 25 -8.92 -15.93 -2.61
N TYR A 26 -8.62 -14.70 -2.16
CA TYR A 26 -7.81 -14.43 -0.97
C TYR A 26 -8.73 -14.15 0.23
N THR A 27 -9.13 -15.21 0.94
CA THR A 27 -10.05 -15.14 2.09
C THR A 27 -9.62 -16.07 3.22
N GLY A 28 -10.19 -15.89 4.42
CA GLY A 28 -9.83 -16.67 5.61
C GLY A 28 -8.34 -16.56 5.94
N GLU A 29 -7.69 -17.70 6.18
CA GLU A 29 -6.25 -17.78 6.43
C GLU A 29 -5.38 -17.31 5.24
N TRP A 30 -5.94 -17.30 4.03
CA TRP A 30 -5.27 -16.83 2.82
C TRP A 30 -5.55 -15.37 2.49
N ARG A 31 -6.25 -14.64 3.36
CA ARG A 31 -6.54 -13.21 3.16
C ARG A 31 -5.24 -12.42 3.00
N CYS A 32 -5.29 -11.44 2.12
CA CYS A 32 -4.18 -10.53 1.89
C CYS A 32 -4.52 -9.19 2.53
N ASP A 33 -3.75 -8.75 3.53
CA ASP A 33 -3.79 -7.38 4.03
C ASP A 33 -2.59 -6.61 3.49
N THR A 34 -2.77 -5.32 3.23
CA THR A 34 -1.74 -4.49 2.60
C THR A 34 -0.46 -4.29 3.39
N HIS A 35 -0.47 -4.49 4.71
CA HIS A 35 0.71 -4.41 5.59
C HIS A 35 1.73 -3.31 5.20
N PRO A 36 1.31 -2.03 5.08
CA PRO A 36 2.18 -0.98 4.58
C PRO A 36 3.40 -0.81 5.48
N ARG A 37 4.58 -0.72 4.87
CA ARG A 37 5.84 -0.54 5.59
C ARG A 37 6.76 0.43 4.86
N SER A 38 7.25 1.44 5.56
CA SER A 38 8.16 2.44 4.99
C SER A 38 9.60 1.93 4.93
N SER A 39 10.36 2.39 3.93
CA SER A 39 11.82 2.28 3.91
C SER A 39 12.45 3.20 4.97
N ASN A 40 13.72 2.93 5.31
CA ASN A 40 14.46 3.70 6.32
C ASN A 40 14.63 5.18 5.95
N ASP A 41 14.72 5.49 4.66
CA ASP A 41 14.82 6.85 4.12
C ASP A 41 13.44 7.51 3.88
N GLY A 42 12.34 6.78 4.12
CA GLY A 42 10.98 7.25 3.90
C GLY A 42 10.57 7.45 2.44
N ARG A 43 11.43 7.10 1.46
CA ARG A 43 11.14 7.30 0.04
C ARG A 43 10.25 6.22 -0.56
N LEU A 44 10.24 5.02 0.01
CA LEU A 44 9.47 3.89 -0.49
C LEU A 44 8.46 3.40 0.55
N VAL A 45 7.29 2.97 0.08
CA VAL A 45 6.33 2.19 0.87
C VAL A 45 6.12 0.83 0.20
N CYS A 46 6.34 -0.24 0.96
CA CYS A 46 6.04 -1.60 0.55
C CYS A 46 4.61 -1.96 0.96
N VAL A 47 3.83 -2.54 0.04
CA VAL A 47 2.50 -3.10 0.33
C VAL A 47 2.37 -4.53 -0.21
N ASP A 48 1.63 -5.36 0.51
CA ASP A 48 1.29 -6.73 0.10
C ASP A 48 -0.06 -6.75 -0.61
N SER A 49 -0.09 -7.16 -1.87
CA SER A 49 -1.32 -7.10 -2.67
C SER A 49 -1.34 -8.13 -3.80
N PRO A 50 -2.52 -8.69 -4.12
CA PRO A 50 -2.75 -9.47 -5.33
C PRO A 50 -3.07 -8.60 -6.56
N ALA A 51 -2.79 -7.29 -6.51
CA ALA A 51 -2.95 -6.41 -7.66
C ALA A 51 -2.03 -6.83 -8.81
N GLY A 52 -2.55 -6.77 -10.04
CA GLY A 52 -1.85 -7.19 -11.25
C GLY A 52 -2.11 -8.64 -11.65
N GLU A 53 -1.30 -9.16 -12.56
CA GLU A 53 -1.50 -10.48 -13.17
C GLU A 53 -0.69 -11.61 -12.49
N SER A 54 0.27 -11.25 -11.63
CA SER A 54 1.22 -12.18 -11.01
C SER A 54 0.77 -12.73 -9.65
N GLY A 55 -0.52 -12.63 -9.32
CA GLY A 55 -1.06 -13.00 -8.01
C GLY A 55 -0.56 -12.10 -6.87
N ARG A 56 -0.57 -12.62 -5.62
CA ARG A 56 -0.11 -11.92 -4.42
C ARG A 56 1.39 -11.65 -4.48
N GLN A 57 1.77 -10.38 -4.43
CA GLN A 57 3.15 -9.90 -4.46
C GLN A 57 3.37 -8.76 -3.46
N LEU A 58 4.65 -8.49 -3.18
CA LEU A 58 5.07 -7.26 -2.53
C LEU A 58 5.33 -6.20 -3.59
N HIS A 59 4.69 -5.04 -3.45
CA HIS A 59 4.80 -3.90 -4.35
C HIS A 59 5.52 -2.77 -3.65
N LEU A 60 6.49 -2.16 -4.32
CA LEU A 60 7.18 -0.95 -3.85
C LEU A 60 6.59 0.28 -4.55
N ILE A 61 6.21 1.27 -3.74
CA ILE A 61 5.64 2.54 -4.20
C ILE A 61 6.64 3.64 -3.87
N ASP A 62 7.13 4.38 -4.86
CA ASP A 62 7.94 5.58 -4.64
C ASP A 62 7.04 6.74 -4.23
N VAL A 63 7.31 7.30 -3.05
CA VAL A 63 6.58 8.42 -2.45
C VAL A 63 7.46 9.67 -2.30
N GLY A 64 8.68 9.66 -2.84
CA GLY A 64 9.65 10.75 -2.72
C GLY A 64 9.13 12.08 -3.27
N GLU A 65 8.35 12.07 -4.34
CA GLU A 65 7.77 13.29 -4.93
C GLU A 65 6.61 13.87 -4.12
N ILE A 66 6.02 13.11 -3.20
CA ILE A 66 4.91 13.58 -2.35
C ILE A 66 5.42 14.55 -1.27
N PHE A 67 6.69 14.41 -0.89
CA PHE A 67 7.35 15.21 0.15
C PHE A 67 8.32 16.26 -0.41
N ALA A 68 8.48 16.33 -1.73
CA ALA A 68 9.38 17.27 -2.40
C ALA A 68 8.85 18.71 -2.36
#